data_AF-A0A536M572-F1
#
_entry.id   AF-A0A536M572-F1
#
_cell.length_a   1.000
_cell.length_b   1.000
_cell.length_c   1.000
_cell.angle_alpha   90.00
_cell.angle_beta   90.00
_cell.angle_gamma   90.00
#
_symmetry.space_group_name_H-M   'P 1'
#
loop_
_entity.id
_entity.type
_entity.pdbx_description
1 polymer ?
#
loop_
_entity_poly.entity_id
_entity_poly.type
_entity_poly.pdbx_seq_one_letter_code
_entity_poly.pdbx_strand_id
1 'polypeptide(L)'
;MARDAGARTVVVTAQPDGPAPRSADTVIHLRAQTMADDRAGDSVLPMGSLYEAALLVFFDIVSILLRERTGQTMEGMRGRHTNLE
;
A
#
# COMPACT_ATOMS: atom_id res chain seq x y z
N MET A 1 -13.00 0.78 -15.19
CA MET A 1 -12.00 1.86 -15.29
C MET A 1 -10.58 1.30 -15.51
N ALA A 2 -9.91 0.65 -14.54
CA ALA A 2 -8.57 0.07 -14.78
C ALA A 2 -8.59 -1.24 -15.60
N ARG A 3 -9.50 -2.16 -15.27
CA ARG A 3 -9.65 -3.45 -15.95
C ARG A 3 -10.07 -3.28 -17.41
N ASP A 4 -11.03 -2.38 -17.65
CA ASP A 4 -11.51 -2.05 -19.01
C ASP A 4 -10.43 -1.39 -19.87
N ALA A 5 -9.43 -0.76 -19.25
CA ALA A 5 -8.27 -0.18 -19.93
C ALA A 5 -7.14 -1.21 -20.17
N GLY A 6 -7.33 -2.49 -19.85
CA GLY A 6 -6.33 -3.54 -20.02
C GLY A 6 -5.15 -3.45 -19.05
N ALA A 7 -5.25 -2.63 -17.99
CA ALA A 7 -4.19 -2.51 -17.00
C ALA A 7 -4.22 -3.67 -16.00
N ARG A 8 -3.03 -4.13 -15.60
CA ARG A 8 -2.90 -5.05 -14.46
C ARG A 8 -3.17 -4.31 -13.16
N THR A 9 -3.95 -4.92 -12.29
CA THR A 9 -4.44 -4.32 -11.04
C THR A 9 -3.84 -5.01 -9.82
N VAL A 10 -3.53 -4.23 -8.80
CA VAL A 10 -3.10 -4.72 -7.49
C VAL A 10 -3.96 -4.08 -6.41
N VAL A 11 -4.35 -4.86 -5.41
CA VAL A 11 -5.01 -4.37 -4.20
C VAL A 11 -4.13 -4.71 -3.00
N VAL A 12 -3.77 -3.69 -2.22
CA VAL A 12 -3.14 -3.84 -0.91
C VAL A 12 -4.24 -3.69 0.14
N THR A 13 -4.41 -4.68 1.02
CA THR A 13 -5.54 -4.70 1.96
C THR A 13 -5.31 -5.59 3.16
N ALA A 14 -6.02 -5.31 4.24
CA ALA A 14 -6.18 -6.19 5.40
C ALA A 14 -7.47 -7.05 5.34
N GLN A 15 -8.30 -6.86 4.32
CA GLN A 15 -9.56 -7.59 4.10
C GLN A 15 -9.46 -8.37 2.78
N PRO A 16 -8.68 -9.47 2.73
CA PRO A 16 -8.38 -10.18 1.48
C PRO A 16 -9.63 -10.77 0.80
N ASP A 17 -10.67 -11.04 1.58
CA ASP A 17 -11.96 -11.56 1.11
C ASP A 17 -12.98 -10.43 0.83
N GLY A 18 -12.53 -9.19 0.69
CA GLY A 18 -13.36 -8.06 0.28
C GLY A 18 -13.74 -8.07 -1.21
N PRO A 19 -14.72 -7.24 -1.63
CA PRO A 19 -15.11 -7.13 -3.04
C PRO A 19 -13.99 -6.57 -3.94
N ALA A 20 -13.20 -5.62 -3.44
CA ALA A 20 -12.08 -5.04 -4.19
C ALA A 20 -10.98 -6.06 -4.53
N PRO A 21 -10.37 -6.79 -3.56
CA PRO A 21 -9.35 -7.79 -3.87
C PRO A 21 -9.84 -8.92 -4.78
N ARG A 22 -11.13 -9.32 -4.71
CA ARG A 22 -11.72 -10.28 -5.66
C ARG A 22 -11.70 -9.82 -7.12
N SER A 23 -11.65 -8.52 -7.38
CA SER A 23 -11.63 -7.95 -8.73
C SER A 23 -10.22 -7.69 -9.28
N ALA A 24 -9.19 -7.85 -8.44
CA ALA A 24 -7.80 -7.53 -8.75
C ALA A 24 -7.01 -8.72 -9.28
N ASP A 25 -5.95 -8.46 -10.06
CA ASP A 25 -5.07 -9.52 -10.57
C ASP A 25 -4.05 -10.00 -9.53
N THR A 26 -3.69 -9.12 -8.61
CA THR A 26 -2.80 -9.42 -7.49
C THR A 26 -3.36 -8.82 -6.20
N VAL A 27 -3.28 -9.58 -5.10
CA VAL A 27 -3.64 -9.10 -3.76
C VAL A 27 -2.42 -9.17 -2.85
N ILE A 28 -2.11 -8.07 -2.19
CA ILE A 28 -1.11 -7.99 -1.13
C ILE A 28 -1.85 -7.88 0.19
N HIS A 29 -1.83 -8.97 0.96
CA HIS A 29 -2.49 -9.01 2.26
C HIS A 29 -1.57 -8.46 3.35
N LEU A 30 -1.88 -7.27 3.86
CA LEU A 30 -1.27 -6.70 5.06
C LEU A 30 -2.09 -7.13 6.28
N ARG A 31 -1.53 -7.99 7.13
CA ARG A 31 -2.20 -8.43 8.37
C ARG A 31 -2.18 -7.29 9.39
N ALA A 32 -3.23 -6.49 9.40
CA ALA A 32 -3.38 -5.35 10.29
C ALA A 32 -4.86 -5.12 10.64
N GLN A 33 -5.10 -4.59 11.83
CA GLN A 33 -6.45 -4.21 12.24
C GLN A 33 -7.00 -3.09 11.35
N THR A 34 -8.26 -3.20 10.99
CA THR A 34 -9.00 -2.19 10.23
C THR A 34 -10.22 -1.74 11.02
N MET A 35 -10.80 -0.59 10.69
CA MET A 35 -12.09 -0.17 11.25
C MET A 35 -13.22 -1.19 10.96
N ALA A 36 -13.12 -1.94 9.85
CA ALA A 36 -14.12 -2.96 9.50
C ALA A 36 -14.07 -4.21 10.41
N ASP A 37 -12.94 -4.41 11.11
CA ASP A 37 -12.73 -5.51 12.04
C ASP A 37 -11.82 -5.05 13.19
N ASP A 38 -12.38 -4.20 14.05
CA ASP A 38 -11.70 -3.59 15.21
C ASP A 38 -12.12 -4.20 16.55
N ARG A 39 -12.88 -5.30 16.52
CA ARG A 39 -13.51 -5.91 17.71
C ARG A 39 -12.78 -7.14 18.24
N ALA A 40 -11.88 -7.71 17.44
CA ALA A 40 -11.16 -8.95 17.76
C ALA A 40 -9.63 -8.84 17.62
N GLY A 41 -9.10 -7.65 17.31
CA GLY A 41 -7.68 -7.45 17.10
C GLY A 41 -6.92 -7.19 18.41
N ASP A 42 -5.71 -7.76 18.52
CA ASP A 42 -4.76 -7.48 19.62
C ASP A 42 -4.03 -6.13 19.43
N SER A 43 -4.56 -5.22 18.60
CA SER A 43 -3.88 -3.96 18.32
C SER A 43 -4.07 -2.97 19.46
N VAL A 44 -2.97 -2.40 19.94
CA VAL A 44 -2.99 -1.24 20.86
C VAL A 44 -3.45 0.02 20.12
N LEU A 45 -3.33 0.05 18.78
CA LEU A 45 -3.74 1.18 17.97
C LEU A 45 -5.25 1.11 17.68
N PRO A 46 -5.96 2.25 17.77
CA PRO A 46 -7.41 2.25 17.59
C PRO A 46 -7.82 2.02 16.13
N MET A 47 -8.95 1.33 15.94
CA MET A 47 -9.62 1.19 14.64
C MET A 47 -8.66 0.76 13.51
N GLY A 48 -8.55 1.56 12.44
CA GLY A 48 -7.70 1.30 11.28
C GLY A 48 -6.28 1.84 11.36
N SER A 49 -5.86 2.45 12.47
CA SER A 49 -4.55 3.10 12.55
C SER A 49 -3.38 2.12 12.40
N LEU A 50 -3.55 0.86 12.82
CA LEU A 50 -2.52 -0.17 12.56
C LEU A 50 -2.38 -0.46 11.06
N TYR A 51 -3.48 -0.54 10.32
CA TYR A 51 -3.44 -0.73 8.88
C TYR A 51 -2.79 0.45 8.16
N GLU A 52 -3.12 1.68 8.55
CA GLU A 52 -2.51 2.89 7.99
C GLU A 52 -1.00 2.94 8.21
N ALA A 53 -0.54 2.65 9.43
CA ALA A 53 0.89 2.59 9.73
C ALA A 53 1.60 1.47 8.97
N ALA A 54 0.99 0.28 8.90
CA ALA A 54 1.55 -0.84 8.13
C ALA A 54 1.63 -0.51 6.64
N LEU A 55 0.64 0.20 6.09
CA LEU A 55 0.60 0.61 4.69
C LEU A 55 1.71 1.62 4.37
N LEU A 56 1.94 2.60 5.26
CA LEU A 56 3.03 3.56 5.12
C LEU A 56 4.39 2.85 5.05
N VAL A 57 4.68 2.01 6.05
CA VAL A 57 5.95 1.25 6.11
C VAL A 57 6.10 0.34 4.90
N PHE A 58 5.02 -0.32 4.48
CA PHE A 58 5.04 -1.18 3.29
C PHE A 58 5.44 -0.38 2.04
N PHE A 59 4.84 0.79 1.79
CA PHE A 59 5.16 1.58 0.60
C PHE A 59 6.53 2.26 0.67
N ASP A 60 7.03 2.60 1.86
CA ASP A 60 8.42 3.05 2.03
C ASP A 60 9.41 1.96 1.62
N ILE A 61 9.17 0.71 2.05
CA ILE A 61 9.99 -0.43 1.64
C ILE A 61 9.90 -0.65 0.12
N VAL A 62 8.69 -0.60 -0.46
CA VAL A 62 8.52 -0.71 -1.92
C VAL A 62 9.29 0.39 -2.64
N SER A 63 9.27 1.63 -2.13
CA SER A 63 10.03 2.76 -2.69
C SER A 63 11.53 2.51 -2.66
N ILE A 64 12.07 2.01 -1.53
CA ILE A 64 13.48 1.63 -1.39
C ILE A 64 13.85 0.54 -2.41
N LEU A 65 13.04 -0.52 -2.50
CA LEU A 65 13.27 -1.63 -3.43
C LEU A 65 13.19 -1.18 -4.89
N LEU A 66 12.27 -0.27 -5.23
CA LEU A 66 12.15 0.29 -6.57
C LEU A 66 13.36 1.15 -6.91
N ARG A 67 13.80 2.00 -5.99
CA ARG A 67 15.02 2.82 -6.14
C ARG A 67 16.22 1.93 -6.47
N GLU A 68 16.42 0.85 -5.71
CA GLU A 68 17.50 -0.12 -5.93
C GLU A 68 17.36 -0.81 -7.30
N ARG A 69 16.17 -1.34 -7.61
CA ARG A 69 15.92 -2.10 -8.86
C ARG A 69 16.01 -1.25 -10.11
N THR A 70 15.75 0.05 -10.02
CA THR A 70 15.75 0.98 -11.16
C THR A 70 17.00 1.87 -11.21
N GLY A 71 17.96 1.65 -10.31
CA GLY A 71 19.22 2.40 -10.27
C GLY A 71 19.06 3.89 -9.98
N GLN A 72 17.99 4.29 -9.29
CA GLN A 72 17.69 5.70 -9.04
C GLN A 72 18.62 6.28 -7.97
N THR A 73 19.15 7.48 -8.24
CA THR A 73 19.97 8.23 -7.29
C THR A 73 19.10 9.15 -6.43
N MET A 74 19.59 9.48 -5.23
CA MET A 74 18.89 10.43 -4.34
C MET A 74 18.76 11.82 -5.00
N GLU A 75 19.79 12.24 -5.73
CA GLU A 75 19.79 13.50 -6.48
C GLU A 75 18.72 13.49 -7.59
N GLY A 76 18.63 12.41 -8.36
CA GLY A 76 17.61 12.28 -9.41
C GLY A 76 16.19 12.22 -8.87
N MET A 77 16.00 11.65 -7.67
CA MET A 77 14.71 11.71 -6.96
C MET A 77 14.41 13.13 -6.47
N ARG A 78 15.40 13.84 -5.92
CA ARG A 78 15.26 15.24 -5.49
C ARG A 78 14.90 16.17 -6.65
N GLY A 79 15.51 15.98 -7.82
CA GLY A 79 15.19 16.76 -9.01
C GLY A 79 13.76 16.58 -9.53
N ARG A 80 13.08 15.48 -9.15
CA ARG A 80 11.66 15.21 -9.44
C ARG A 80 10.74 15.57 -8.28
N HIS A 81 11.28 15.96 -7.13
CA HIS A 81 10.49 16.41 -6.01
C HIS A 81 9.98 17.82 -6.32
N THR A 82 8.66 18.00 -6.22
CA THR A 82 8.02 19.30 -6.44
C THR A 82 8.68 20.37 -5.58
N ASN A 83 9.06 21.49 -6.18
CA ASN A 83 9.81 22.59 -5.55
C ASN A 83 8.92 23.81 -5.25
N LEU A 84 7.64 23.59 -4.91
CA LEU A 84 6.65 24.64 -4.63
C LEU A 84 6.69 25.11 -3.17
N GLU A 85 7.88 25.16 -2.57
CA GLU A 85 8.10 25.73 -1.23
C GLU A 85 8.45 27.21 -1.31
#